data_AF-A0A6I0KLE7-F1
#
_entry.id   AF-A0A6I0KLE7-F1
#
_cell.length_a   1.000
_cell.length_b   1.000
_cell.length_c   1.000
_cell.angle_alpha   90.00
_cell.angle_beta   90.00
_cell.angle_gamma   90.00
#
_symmetry.space_group_name_H-M   'P 1'
#
loop_
_entity.id
_entity.type
_entity.pdbx_description
1 polymer ?
#
loop_
_entity_poly.entity_id
_entity_poly.type
_entity_poly.pdbx_seq_one_letter_code
_entity_poly.pdbx_strand_id
1 'polypeptide(L)'
;HISSYAVRPKPVFENAVVNTSILLFKKTETPCQHLFSTKMHRRGNEFELQRLIDNLNFVDVNGYTMIGRIPKIGSEMEKDILTKIFKNTPIKTLYDDKGEPIYYRTTGGRYFKVVTNYPTGSTKEKPLYFQKRISNAIGCILSSSLAFWFYQIYSNNLDWKTYEIENFTIPQLSTKDIEYLNKLYSLYLSDIEAKANIRTTSGESTYNVDSFKEYKIVRSKAIIDEIDDYICPLYGLTQKENDFIKNYELEFRLAGE
;
A
#
# COMPACT_ATOMS: atom_id res chain seq x y z
N HIS A 1 22.05 -9.28 3.16
CA HIS A 1 20.94 -9.91 2.42
C HIS A 1 19.79 -10.15 3.39
N ILE A 2 18.59 -9.75 3.01
CA ILE A 2 17.37 -9.90 3.81
C ILE A 2 16.30 -10.47 2.89
N SER A 3 15.73 -11.62 3.26
CA SER A 3 14.56 -12.18 2.57
C SER A 3 13.35 -12.14 3.49
N SER A 4 12.18 -11.76 2.96
CA SER A 4 10.97 -11.54 3.76
C SER A 4 9.81 -12.42 3.30
N TYR A 5 9.03 -12.94 4.25
CA TYR A 5 8.00 -13.95 4.03
C TYR A 5 6.73 -13.61 4.81
N ALA A 6 5.59 -13.62 4.12
CA ALA A 6 4.30 -13.34 4.72
C ALA A 6 3.73 -14.56 5.43
N VAL A 7 3.01 -14.31 6.54
CA VAL A 7 2.20 -15.32 7.24
C VAL A 7 0.87 -15.60 6.54
N ARG A 8 0.44 -14.70 5.64
CA ARG A 8 -0.83 -14.79 4.92
C ARG A 8 -0.61 -14.84 3.40
N PRO A 9 -1.45 -15.60 2.65
CA PRO A 9 -2.67 -16.28 3.11
C PRO A 9 -2.41 -17.52 3.98
N LYS A 10 -1.29 -18.22 3.74
CA LYS A 10 -0.76 -19.28 4.59
C LYS A 10 0.72 -18.98 4.93
N PRO A 11 1.24 -19.45 6.07
CA PRO A 11 2.65 -19.32 6.38
C PRO A 11 3.53 -20.00 5.32
N VAL A 12 4.60 -19.30 4.92
CA VAL A 12 5.66 -19.88 4.07
C VAL A 12 6.41 -20.97 4.83
N PHE A 13 6.77 -20.71 6.08
CA PHE A 13 7.29 -21.70 7.02
C PHE A 13 6.18 -22.12 7.96
N GLU A 14 5.88 -23.43 8.01
CA GLU A 14 4.67 -23.99 8.63
C GLU A 14 4.42 -23.50 10.06
N ASN A 15 5.47 -23.38 10.88
CA ASN A 15 5.39 -22.97 12.28
C ASN A 15 5.60 -21.47 12.51
N ALA A 16 5.89 -20.69 11.46
CA ALA A 16 6.08 -19.25 11.57
C ALA A 16 4.75 -18.51 11.41
N VAL A 17 3.99 -18.42 12.51
CA VAL A 17 2.69 -17.72 12.55
C VAL A 17 2.79 -16.19 12.58
N VAL A 18 3.88 -15.63 12.07
CA VAL A 18 4.15 -14.20 11.93
C VAL A 18 4.92 -13.91 10.64
N ASN A 19 4.83 -12.69 10.13
CA ASN A 19 5.69 -12.26 9.02
C ASN A 19 7.16 -12.39 9.44
N THR A 20 7.93 -13.11 8.65
CA THR A 20 9.27 -13.55 9.01
C THR A 20 10.29 -12.95 8.05
N SER A 21 11.47 -12.58 8.54
CA SER A 21 12.58 -12.23 7.66
C SER A 21 13.83 -12.99 8.09
N ILE A 22 14.58 -13.49 7.10
CA ILE A 22 15.86 -14.16 7.30
C ILE A 22 16.95 -13.17 6.89
N LEU A 23 17.84 -12.88 7.82
CA LEU A 23 18.94 -11.94 7.63
C LEU A 23 20.26 -12.71 7.55
N LEU A 24 21.01 -12.46 6.48
CA LEU A 24 22.37 -12.94 6.31
C LEU A 24 23.29 -11.73 6.12
N PHE A 25 24.21 -11.55 7.08
CA PHE A 25 25.17 -10.46 7.07
C PHE A 25 26.53 -10.91 7.61
N LYS A 26 27.58 -10.24 7.13
CA LYS A 26 28.96 -10.39 7.63
C LYS A 26 29.33 -9.12 8.37
N LYS A 27 29.76 -9.26 9.63
CA LYS A 27 30.31 -8.12 10.39
C LYS A 27 31.73 -7.86 9.91
N THR A 28 31.98 -6.64 9.43
CA THR A 28 33.30 -6.20 8.90
C THR A 28 33.90 -5.03 9.67
N GLU A 29 33.20 -4.52 10.70
CA GLU A 29 33.59 -3.32 11.47
C GLU A 29 33.71 -2.04 10.63
N THR A 30 33.10 -2.03 9.44
CA THR A 30 33.01 -0.88 8.54
C THR A 30 31.54 -0.53 8.25
N PRO A 31 31.24 0.70 7.80
CA PRO A 31 29.89 1.09 7.40
C PRO A 31 29.30 0.14 6.33
N CYS A 32 28.01 -0.15 6.45
CA CYS A 32 27.30 -1.01 5.51
C CYS A 32 27.25 -0.36 4.12
N GLN A 33 27.92 -0.96 3.14
CA GLN A 33 27.95 -0.44 1.76
C GLN A 33 26.73 -0.89 0.94
N HIS A 34 26.21 -2.09 1.22
CA HIS A 34 25.11 -2.69 0.45
C HIS A 34 24.08 -3.31 1.38
N LEU A 35 22.81 -3.07 1.07
CA LEU A 35 21.68 -3.63 1.80
C LEU A 35 20.77 -4.33 0.80
N PHE A 36 21.02 -5.61 0.56
CA PHE A 36 20.21 -6.41 -0.35
C PHE A 36 18.93 -6.92 0.30
N SER A 37 17.78 -6.69 -0.33
CA SER A 37 16.44 -7.12 0.10
C SER A 37 15.73 -7.90 -1.00
N THR A 38 14.76 -8.74 -0.63
CA THR A 38 13.79 -9.36 -1.56
C THR A 38 12.44 -8.67 -1.44
N LYS A 39 11.52 -8.99 -2.36
CA LYS A 39 10.10 -8.70 -2.13
C LYS A 39 9.56 -9.49 -0.94
N MET A 40 8.37 -9.11 -0.45
CA MET A 40 7.62 -9.95 0.48
C MET A 40 7.11 -11.20 -0.25
N HIS A 41 7.61 -12.37 0.11
CA HIS A 41 7.18 -13.63 -0.49
C HIS A 41 5.90 -14.15 0.17
N ARG A 42 4.92 -14.56 -0.64
CA ARG A 42 3.65 -15.15 -0.19
C ARG A 42 3.50 -16.56 -0.70
N ARG A 43 2.85 -17.40 0.11
CA ARG A 43 2.49 -18.77 -0.27
C ARG A 43 1.18 -18.77 -1.05
N GLY A 44 1.25 -19.01 -2.35
CA GLY A 44 0.10 -19.29 -3.22
C GLY A 44 -0.41 -20.73 -3.08
N ASN A 45 -1.36 -21.11 -3.93
CA ASN A 45 -1.93 -22.46 -3.93
C ASN A 45 -0.92 -23.52 -4.41
N GLU A 46 -0.18 -23.22 -5.48
CA GLU A 46 0.87 -24.07 -6.05
C GLU A 46 2.25 -23.69 -5.50
N PHE A 47 2.45 -23.90 -4.20
CA PHE A 47 3.67 -23.47 -3.52
C PHE A 47 4.64 -24.62 -3.25
N GLU A 48 5.89 -24.44 -3.67
CA GLU A 48 7.03 -25.29 -3.32
C GLU A 48 8.14 -24.43 -2.70
N LEU A 49 8.57 -24.77 -1.48
CA LEU A 49 9.54 -23.98 -0.74
C LEU A 49 10.92 -23.96 -1.41
N GLN A 50 11.38 -25.11 -1.92
CA GLN A 50 12.69 -25.21 -2.56
C GLN A 50 12.75 -24.32 -3.81
N ARG A 51 11.73 -24.41 -4.68
CA ARG A 51 11.59 -23.51 -5.83
C ARG A 51 11.61 -22.04 -5.44
N LEU A 52 11.00 -21.65 -4.31
CA LEU A 52 11.06 -20.26 -3.86
C LEU A 52 12.47 -19.85 -3.44
N ILE A 53 13.17 -20.70 -2.68
CA ILE A 53 14.54 -20.46 -2.21
C ILE A 53 15.52 -20.34 -3.39
N ASP A 54 15.40 -21.22 -4.38
CA ASP A 54 16.28 -21.25 -5.55
C ASP A 54 16.09 -20.04 -6.48
N ASN A 55 14.95 -19.34 -6.36
CA ASN A 55 14.58 -18.20 -7.21
C ASN A 55 14.47 -16.88 -6.42
N LEU A 56 15.15 -16.76 -5.27
CA LEU A 56 15.22 -15.50 -4.53
C LEU A 56 15.96 -14.44 -5.36
N ASN A 57 15.30 -13.31 -5.62
CA ASN A 57 15.89 -12.17 -6.30
C ASN A 57 16.14 -11.05 -5.29
N PHE A 58 17.39 -10.59 -5.26
CA PHE A 58 17.85 -9.56 -4.36
C PHE A 58 18.18 -8.29 -5.11
N VAL A 59 17.81 -7.15 -4.52
CA VAL A 59 18.15 -5.83 -5.02
C VAL A 59 18.77 -5.00 -3.91
N ASP A 60 19.78 -4.21 -4.25
CA ASP A 60 20.39 -3.29 -3.28
C ASP A 60 19.45 -2.12 -3.01
N VAL A 61 18.94 -2.08 -1.78
CA VAL A 61 18.04 -1.05 -1.26
C VAL A 61 18.74 -0.07 -0.32
N ASN A 62 20.07 -0.08 -0.28
CA ASN A 62 20.81 0.93 0.45
C ASN A 62 20.44 2.34 -0.04
N GLY A 63 20.19 3.25 0.89
CA GLY A 63 19.67 4.61 0.58
C GLY A 63 18.15 4.71 0.43
N TYR A 64 17.40 3.60 0.46
CA TYR A 64 15.93 3.58 0.36
C TYR A 64 15.24 3.16 1.67
N THR A 65 15.98 3.07 2.77
CA THR A 65 15.43 2.73 4.09
C THR A 65 14.72 3.91 4.72
N MET A 66 13.67 3.65 5.51
CA MET A 66 13.13 4.62 6.47
C MET A 66 13.54 4.21 7.89
N ILE A 67 13.33 5.10 8.86
CA ILE A 67 13.60 4.78 10.27
C ILE A 67 12.84 3.51 10.66
N GLY A 68 13.60 2.46 11.00
CA GLY A 68 13.07 1.15 11.36
C GLY A 68 12.36 0.41 10.23
N ARG A 69 12.60 0.75 8.95
CA ARG A 69 12.01 0.08 7.79
C ARG A 69 13.00 -0.15 6.65
N ILE A 70 13.01 -1.40 6.18
CA ILE A 70 13.72 -1.83 4.99
C ILE A 70 12.67 -2.17 3.92
N PRO A 71 12.74 -1.55 2.73
CA PRO A 71 11.79 -1.84 1.67
C PRO A 71 11.97 -3.28 1.19
N LYS A 72 10.83 -3.95 0.99
CA LYS A 72 10.77 -5.33 0.51
C LYS A 72 10.50 -5.32 -0.99
N ILE A 73 11.54 -5.05 -1.77
CA ILE A 73 11.53 -5.06 -3.23
C ILE A 73 12.57 -6.06 -3.74
N GLY A 74 12.31 -6.72 -4.87
CA GLY A 74 13.13 -7.82 -5.38
C GLY A 74 13.54 -7.67 -6.85
N SER A 75 13.29 -6.51 -7.47
CA SER A 75 13.65 -6.25 -8.87
C SER A 75 14.12 -4.81 -9.10
N GLU A 76 14.99 -4.61 -10.09
CA GLU A 76 15.45 -3.24 -10.45
C GLU A 76 14.28 -2.36 -10.91
N MET A 77 13.24 -2.94 -11.53
CA MET A 77 12.02 -2.22 -11.88
C MET A 77 11.31 -1.63 -10.64
N GLU A 78 11.18 -2.42 -9.57
CA GLU A 78 10.62 -1.92 -8.30
C GLU A 78 11.49 -0.81 -7.70
N LYS A 79 12.81 -0.91 -7.82
CA LYS A 79 13.74 0.13 -7.36
C LYS A 79 13.58 1.42 -8.17
N ASP A 80 13.49 1.32 -9.50
CA ASP A 80 13.25 2.46 -10.39
C ASP A 80 11.94 3.18 -10.05
N ILE A 81 10.86 2.41 -9.81
CA ILE A 81 9.57 2.95 -9.35
C ILE A 81 9.75 3.69 -8.02
N LEU A 82 10.43 3.08 -7.05
CA LEU A 82 10.65 3.69 -5.74
C LEU A 82 11.46 5.00 -5.84
N THR A 83 12.51 5.02 -6.67
CA THR A 83 13.31 6.21 -6.95
C THR A 83 12.46 7.33 -7.53
N LYS A 84 11.54 7.01 -8.45
CA LYS A 84 10.61 7.99 -9.05
C LYS A 84 9.64 8.54 -8.02
N ILE A 85 9.07 7.71 -7.15
CA ILE A 85 8.22 8.17 -6.04
C ILE A 85 9.00 9.15 -5.18
N PHE A 86 10.20 8.81 -4.70
CA PHE A 86 10.96 9.68 -3.79
C PHE A 86 11.52 10.98 -4.38
N LYS A 87 11.46 11.19 -5.69
CA LYS A 87 11.76 12.50 -6.32
C LYS A 87 10.68 13.55 -6.06
N ASN A 88 9.52 13.16 -5.53
CA ASN A 88 8.36 14.01 -5.34
C ASN A 88 8.21 14.47 -3.87
N THR A 89 7.17 15.27 -3.59
CA THR A 89 6.98 15.94 -2.30
C THR A 89 6.37 14.99 -1.26
N PRO A 90 7.00 14.72 -0.11
CA PRO A 90 6.42 13.88 0.94
C PRO A 90 5.08 14.41 1.47
N ILE A 91 4.10 13.53 1.65
CA ILE A 91 2.75 13.86 2.12
C ILE A 91 2.77 14.69 3.41
N LYS A 92 3.67 14.38 4.34
CA LYS A 92 3.80 15.12 5.62
C LYS A 92 4.04 16.62 5.45
N THR A 93 4.60 17.08 4.32
CA THR A 93 4.83 18.51 4.09
C THR A 93 3.59 19.25 3.58
N LEU A 94 2.50 18.52 3.30
CA LEU A 94 1.22 19.06 2.83
C LEU A 94 0.17 19.12 3.94
N TYR A 95 0.57 18.81 5.18
CA TYR A 95 -0.29 18.91 6.34
C TYR A 95 -0.72 20.35 6.61
N ASP A 96 -1.95 20.47 7.08
CA ASP A 96 -2.56 21.72 7.53
C ASP A 96 -3.56 21.38 8.63
N ASP A 97 -3.31 21.85 9.85
CA ASP A 97 -4.17 21.60 11.03
C ASP A 97 -5.59 22.19 10.85
N LYS A 98 -5.75 23.16 9.93
CA LYS A 98 -7.05 23.75 9.55
C LYS A 98 -7.57 23.19 8.22
N GLY A 99 -6.90 22.16 7.72
CA GLY A 99 -7.19 21.50 6.47
C GLY A 99 -8.40 20.56 6.53
N GLU A 100 -8.62 19.86 5.42
CA GLU A 100 -9.67 18.86 5.31
C GLU A 100 -9.08 17.45 5.54
N PRO A 101 -9.81 16.55 6.23
CA PRO A 101 -9.31 15.24 6.59
C PRO A 101 -9.39 14.24 5.42
N ILE A 102 -8.36 13.42 5.29
CA ILE A 102 -8.41 12.13 4.60
C ILE A 102 -8.20 11.03 5.63
N TYR A 103 -9.21 10.18 5.77
CA TYR A 103 -9.20 9.01 6.63
C TYR A 103 -8.60 7.83 5.88
N TYR A 104 -7.74 7.08 6.55
CA TYR A 104 -7.26 5.81 6.05
C TYR A 104 -7.41 4.73 7.12
N ARG A 105 -7.66 3.49 6.69
CA ARG A 105 -7.74 2.35 7.60
C ARG A 105 -6.34 1.95 8.06
N THR A 106 -6.08 2.10 9.35
CA THR A 106 -4.78 1.80 9.95
C THR A 106 -4.50 0.31 10.00
N THR A 107 -5.52 -0.53 10.19
CA THR A 107 -5.39 -1.99 10.25
C THR A 107 -6.39 -2.66 9.32
N GLY A 108 -5.98 -3.72 8.64
CA GLY A 108 -6.84 -4.44 7.70
C GLY A 108 -6.82 -3.85 6.28
N GLY A 109 -7.81 -4.21 5.46
CA GLY A 109 -7.81 -3.88 4.02
C GLY A 109 -6.66 -4.58 3.29
N ARG A 110 -6.46 -5.88 3.58
CA ARG A 110 -5.24 -6.67 3.28
C ARG A 110 -4.61 -6.39 1.91
N TYR A 111 -5.43 -6.33 0.86
CA TYR A 111 -4.99 -6.23 -0.53
C TYR A 111 -5.42 -4.93 -1.23
N PHE A 112 -6.24 -4.13 -0.54
CA PHE A 112 -6.73 -2.84 -0.99
C PHE A 112 -7.03 -1.99 0.24
N LYS A 113 -6.41 -0.81 0.32
CA LYS A 113 -6.58 0.08 1.46
C LYS A 113 -7.84 0.91 1.32
N VAL A 114 -8.55 1.08 2.43
CA VAL A 114 -9.73 1.95 2.49
C VAL A 114 -9.23 3.35 2.84
N VAL A 115 -9.46 4.28 1.93
CA VAL A 115 -9.12 5.70 2.04
C VAL A 115 -10.35 6.50 1.65
N THR A 116 -10.80 7.41 2.51
CA THR A 116 -12.03 8.18 2.37
C THR A 116 -11.84 9.61 2.87
N ASN A 117 -12.63 10.58 2.39
CA ASN A 117 -12.66 11.94 2.95
C ASN A 117 -13.72 12.12 4.05
N TYR A 118 -14.29 11.02 4.51
CA TYR A 118 -15.23 10.93 5.63
C TYR A 118 -14.86 9.74 6.52
N PRO A 119 -15.18 9.78 7.83
CA PRO A 119 -14.99 8.62 8.70
C PRO A 119 -15.92 7.48 8.27
N THR A 120 -15.43 6.25 8.27
CA THR A 120 -16.25 5.06 7.98
C THR A 120 -16.92 4.47 9.22
N GLY A 121 -16.63 5.04 10.41
CA GLY A 121 -17.08 4.52 11.70
C GLY A 121 -16.21 3.38 12.24
N SER A 122 -15.07 3.13 11.60
CA SER A 122 -14.10 2.11 12.00
C SER A 122 -13.28 2.58 13.19
N THR A 123 -13.12 1.76 14.23
CA THR A 123 -12.13 2.04 15.31
C THR A 123 -10.68 1.89 14.84
N LYS A 124 -10.47 1.39 13.62
CA LYS A 124 -9.16 1.19 12.98
C LYS A 124 -8.94 2.16 11.83
N GLU A 125 -9.31 3.43 11.98
CA GLU A 125 -9.03 4.49 11.02
C GLU A 125 -8.39 5.70 11.71
N LYS A 126 -7.66 6.52 10.94
CA LYS A 126 -7.08 7.77 11.41
C LYS A 126 -7.24 8.86 10.34
N PRO A 127 -7.53 10.10 10.74
CA PRO A 127 -7.49 11.24 9.84
C PRO A 127 -6.05 11.73 9.63
N LEU A 128 -5.76 12.19 8.42
CA LEU A 128 -4.64 13.05 8.05
C LEU A 128 -5.21 14.37 7.51
N TYR A 129 -4.80 15.50 8.05
CA TYR A 129 -5.36 16.80 7.68
C TYR A 129 -4.46 17.48 6.64
N PHE A 130 -5.04 17.80 5.48
CA PHE A 130 -4.31 18.38 4.34
C PHE A 130 -4.92 19.70 3.92
N GLN A 131 -4.11 20.54 3.28
CA GLN A 131 -4.57 21.77 2.64
C GLN A 131 -5.82 21.50 1.79
N LYS A 132 -6.89 22.28 2.03
CA LYS A 132 -8.22 22.08 1.42
C LYS A 132 -8.20 21.92 -0.10
N ARG A 133 -7.30 22.63 -0.79
CA ARG A 133 -7.17 22.61 -2.25
C ARG A 133 -6.82 21.22 -2.80
N ILE A 134 -6.04 20.42 -2.06
CA ILE A 134 -5.40 19.20 -2.58
C ILE A 134 -5.83 17.93 -1.82
N SER A 135 -6.56 18.05 -0.70
CA SER A 135 -6.94 16.92 0.15
C SER A 135 -7.59 15.76 -0.62
N ASN A 136 -8.61 16.04 -1.43
CA ASN A 136 -9.29 15.03 -2.24
C ASN A 136 -8.38 14.42 -3.32
N ALA A 137 -7.49 15.19 -3.93
CA ALA A 137 -6.50 14.66 -4.87
C ALA A 137 -5.51 13.70 -4.17
N ILE A 138 -5.09 14.03 -2.95
CA ILE A 138 -4.26 13.13 -2.12
C ILE A 138 -5.05 11.85 -1.77
N GLY A 139 -6.31 11.97 -1.38
CA GLY A 139 -7.19 10.82 -1.12
C GLY A 139 -7.32 9.89 -2.34
N CYS A 140 -7.46 10.47 -3.53
CA CYS A 140 -7.46 9.76 -4.81
C CYS A 140 -6.18 8.96 -5.01
N ILE A 141 -5.03 9.63 -4.92
CA ILE A 141 -3.70 9.02 -5.08
C ILE A 141 -3.48 7.90 -4.05
N LEU A 142 -3.88 8.10 -2.80
CA LEU A 142 -3.74 7.09 -1.73
C LEU A 142 -4.67 5.87 -1.92
N SER A 143 -5.67 5.97 -2.79
CA SER A 143 -6.58 4.87 -3.15
C SER A 143 -6.04 3.99 -4.29
N SER A 144 -4.88 4.35 -4.87
CA SER A 144 -4.25 3.68 -6.02
C SER A 144 -3.56 2.35 -5.69
N SER A 145 -3.26 1.54 -6.71
CA SER A 145 -2.38 0.38 -6.57
C SER A 145 -0.94 0.79 -6.25
N LEU A 146 -0.49 1.97 -6.71
CA LEU A 146 0.84 2.50 -6.39
C LEU A 146 1.00 2.75 -4.88
N ALA A 147 0.00 3.37 -4.24
CA ALA A 147 -0.01 3.58 -2.80
C ALA A 147 -0.11 2.26 -2.02
N PHE A 148 -0.90 1.30 -2.52
CA PHE A 148 -0.94 -0.06 -1.96
C PHE A 148 0.42 -0.76 -2.05
N TRP A 149 1.11 -0.69 -3.19
CA TRP A 149 2.43 -1.28 -3.37
C TRP A 149 3.45 -0.65 -2.39
N PHE A 150 3.42 0.67 -2.24
CA PHE A 150 4.26 1.36 -1.26
C PHE A 150 3.99 0.90 0.19
N TYR A 151 2.71 0.74 0.53
CA TYR A 151 2.31 0.11 1.79
C TYR A 151 2.91 -1.29 1.93
N GLN A 152 2.87 -2.13 0.89
CA GLN A 152 3.36 -3.51 0.96
C GLN A 152 4.86 -3.59 1.22
N ILE A 153 5.66 -2.72 0.60
CA ILE A 153 7.12 -2.80 0.72
C ILE A 153 7.62 -2.29 2.08
N TYR A 154 6.94 -1.30 2.68
CA TYR A 154 7.38 -0.68 3.94
C TYR A 154 6.66 -1.18 5.19
N SER A 155 5.38 -1.54 5.11
CA SER A 155 4.62 -1.88 6.31
C SER A 155 4.98 -3.25 6.91
N ASN A 156 4.35 -3.56 8.04
CA ASN A 156 4.31 -4.92 8.56
C ASN A 156 3.25 -5.81 7.86
N ASN A 157 2.63 -5.34 6.77
CA ASN A 157 1.53 -5.98 6.02
C ASN A 157 0.30 -6.35 6.87
N LEU A 158 0.08 -5.62 7.96
CA LEU A 158 -1.13 -5.67 8.77
C LEU A 158 -1.66 -4.27 9.03
N ASP A 159 -0.76 -3.42 9.50
CA ASP A 159 -0.99 -2.02 9.86
C ASP A 159 -0.28 -1.10 8.89
N TRP A 160 -0.97 -0.04 8.45
CA TRP A 160 -0.34 1.10 7.81
C TRP A 160 -0.13 2.16 8.88
N LYS A 161 1.11 2.38 9.29
CA LYS A 161 1.40 3.35 10.36
C LYS A 161 1.50 4.76 9.79
N THR A 162 1.11 5.76 10.58
CA THR A 162 1.15 7.17 10.18
C THR A 162 2.49 7.58 9.58
N TYR A 163 3.60 7.23 10.22
CA TYR A 163 4.93 7.56 9.72
C TYR A 163 5.33 6.81 8.43
N GLU A 164 4.63 5.74 8.04
CA GLU A 164 4.86 5.07 6.75
C GLU A 164 4.14 5.82 5.63
N ILE A 165 2.85 6.13 5.83
CA ILE A 165 2.04 6.89 4.86
C ILE A 165 2.57 8.32 4.67
N GLU A 166 3.08 8.95 5.73
CA GLU A 166 3.68 10.29 5.71
C GLU A 166 4.92 10.43 4.81
N ASN A 167 5.61 9.32 4.54
CA ASN A 167 6.78 9.30 3.66
C ASN A 167 6.42 8.92 2.22
N PHE A 168 5.16 8.55 1.94
CA PHE A 168 4.69 8.52 0.55
C PHE A 168 4.69 9.94 -0.01
N THR A 169 4.85 10.10 -1.32
CA THR A 169 5.03 11.40 -1.95
C THR A 169 3.89 11.72 -2.91
N ILE A 170 3.66 13.00 -3.17
CA ILE A 170 2.67 13.53 -4.11
C ILE A 170 3.43 14.25 -5.22
N PRO A 171 3.13 13.97 -6.51
CA PRO A 171 3.80 14.63 -7.62
C PRO A 171 3.34 16.08 -7.70
N GLN A 172 4.03 16.87 -8.52
CA GLN A 172 3.57 18.23 -8.79
C GLN A 172 2.23 18.17 -9.55
N LEU A 173 1.19 18.79 -8.97
CA LEU A 173 -0.15 18.79 -9.54
C LEU A 173 -0.53 20.19 -10.04
N SER A 174 -0.89 20.29 -11.32
CA SER A 174 -1.55 21.48 -11.86
C SER A 174 -2.99 21.60 -11.34
N THR A 175 -3.62 22.75 -11.56
CA THR A 175 -5.05 22.93 -11.25
C THR A 175 -5.92 21.91 -11.98
N LYS A 176 -5.59 21.58 -13.24
CA LYS A 176 -6.32 20.58 -14.03
C LYS A 176 -6.18 19.18 -13.43
N ASP A 177 -4.99 18.84 -12.94
CA ASP A 177 -4.75 17.55 -12.28
C ASP A 177 -5.59 17.41 -11.01
N ILE A 178 -5.62 18.46 -10.19
CA ILE A 178 -6.43 18.48 -8.97
C ILE A 178 -7.92 18.34 -9.31
N GLU A 179 -8.42 19.07 -10.30
CA GLU A 179 -9.82 18.96 -10.73
C GLU A 179 -10.18 17.57 -11.24
N TYR A 180 -9.30 16.94 -12.02
CA TYR A 180 -9.51 15.60 -12.55
C TYR A 180 -9.48 14.54 -11.44
N LEU A 181 -8.46 14.60 -10.57
CA LEU A 181 -8.34 13.69 -9.44
C LEU A 181 -9.51 13.82 -8.46
N ASN A 182 -10.04 15.03 -8.25
CA ASN A 182 -11.24 15.22 -7.43
C ASN A 182 -12.48 14.53 -8.03
N LYS A 183 -12.63 14.54 -9.37
CA LYS A 183 -13.71 13.83 -10.06
C LYS A 183 -13.55 12.32 -9.95
N LEU A 184 -12.35 11.80 -10.24
CA LEU A 184 -12.04 10.38 -10.07
C LEU A 184 -12.25 9.90 -8.64
N TYR A 185 -11.83 10.70 -7.65
CA TYR A 185 -12.03 10.34 -6.26
C TYR A 185 -13.50 10.29 -5.87
N SER A 186 -14.30 11.26 -6.35
CA SER A 186 -15.75 11.26 -6.11
C SER A 186 -16.42 10.02 -6.73
N LEU A 187 -15.99 9.60 -7.92
CA LEU A 187 -16.42 8.37 -8.57
C LEU A 187 -16.03 7.13 -7.75
N TYR A 188 -14.76 7.03 -7.35
CA TYR A 188 -14.25 5.96 -6.49
C TYR A 188 -15.04 5.86 -5.18
N LEU A 189 -15.23 6.97 -4.46
CA LEU A 189 -15.96 7.00 -3.20
C LEU A 189 -17.41 6.55 -3.35
N SER A 190 -18.08 6.99 -4.43
CA SER A 190 -19.45 6.56 -4.72
C SER A 190 -19.53 5.07 -5.04
N ASP A 191 -18.56 4.55 -5.79
CA ASP A 191 -18.52 3.14 -6.19
C ASP A 191 -18.22 2.20 -5.03
N ILE A 192 -17.26 2.52 -4.15
CA ILE A 192 -16.96 1.69 -2.97
C ILE A 192 -18.13 1.66 -1.99
N GLU A 193 -18.91 2.75 -1.90
CA GLU A 193 -20.10 2.85 -1.07
C GLU A 193 -21.24 1.99 -1.63
N ALA A 194 -21.49 2.08 -2.94
CA ALA A 194 -22.50 1.29 -3.62
C ALA A 194 -22.20 -0.23 -3.58
N LYS A 195 -20.93 -0.61 -3.50
CA LYS A 195 -20.46 -2.01 -3.51
C LYS A 195 -20.11 -2.57 -2.13
N ALA A 196 -20.22 -1.78 -1.07
CA ALA A 196 -20.00 -2.22 0.29
C ALA A 196 -21.09 -3.21 0.73
N ASN A 197 -20.71 -4.27 1.45
CA ASN A 197 -21.69 -5.14 2.08
C ASN A 197 -22.13 -4.51 3.41
N ILE A 198 -23.41 -4.65 3.75
CA ILE A 198 -23.91 -4.32 5.09
C ILE A 198 -23.95 -5.62 5.89
N ARG A 199 -23.16 -5.68 6.96
CA ARG A 199 -23.10 -6.83 7.88
C ARG A 199 -23.91 -6.49 9.11
N THR A 200 -24.91 -7.31 9.44
CA THR A 200 -25.66 -7.20 10.69
C THR A 200 -24.99 -8.05 11.76
N THR A 201 -24.93 -7.50 12.96
CA THR A 201 -24.26 -8.12 14.09
C THR A 201 -25.23 -9.05 14.81
N SER A 202 -24.91 -10.34 14.91
CA SER A 202 -25.70 -11.30 15.71
C SER A 202 -25.33 -11.22 17.18
N GLY A 203 -26.24 -11.66 18.07
CA GLY A 203 -26.12 -11.54 19.53
C GLY A 203 -24.93 -12.26 20.19
N GLU A 204 -24.15 -13.06 19.44
CA GLU A 204 -22.92 -13.71 19.92
C GLU A 204 -21.64 -12.98 19.50
N SER A 205 -21.76 -11.87 18.77
CA SER A 205 -20.57 -11.16 18.29
C SER A 205 -19.95 -10.28 19.39
N THR A 206 -18.63 -10.10 19.33
CA THR A 206 -17.89 -9.14 20.15
C THR A 206 -18.00 -7.68 19.67
N TYR A 207 -18.77 -7.41 18.62
CA TYR A 207 -18.95 -6.08 18.05
C TYR A 207 -20.12 -5.36 18.73
N ASN A 208 -19.87 -4.17 19.28
CA ASN A 208 -20.86 -3.35 20.00
C ASN A 208 -21.71 -2.46 19.05
N VAL A 209 -21.97 -2.90 17.82
CA VAL A 209 -22.73 -2.13 16.82
C VAL A 209 -23.75 -3.03 16.15
N ASP A 210 -24.95 -2.53 15.84
CA ASP A 210 -26.03 -3.34 15.23
C ASP A 210 -25.70 -3.77 13.79
N SER A 211 -24.98 -2.93 13.05
CA SER A 211 -24.45 -3.27 11.72
C SER A 211 -23.20 -2.45 11.38
N PHE A 212 -22.41 -2.94 10.42
CA PHE A 212 -21.26 -2.21 9.88
C PHE A 212 -21.07 -2.47 8.38
N LYS A 213 -20.39 -1.53 7.71
CA LYS A 213 -19.99 -1.67 6.30
C LYS A 213 -18.70 -2.47 6.16
N GLU A 214 -18.78 -3.54 5.40
CA GLU A 214 -17.61 -4.26 4.90
C GLU A 214 -17.29 -3.78 3.48
N TYR A 215 -16.23 -2.98 3.36
CA TYR A 215 -15.77 -2.47 2.08
C TYR A 215 -15.02 -3.56 1.30
N LYS A 216 -15.62 -4.03 0.20
CA LYS A 216 -15.01 -4.93 -0.78
C LYS A 216 -14.34 -4.11 -1.90
N ILE A 217 -13.28 -3.39 -1.55
CA ILE A 217 -12.59 -2.44 -2.46
C ILE A 217 -12.13 -3.08 -3.77
N VAL A 218 -11.85 -4.39 -3.78
CA VAL A 218 -11.53 -5.13 -5.01
C VAL A 218 -12.59 -4.98 -6.11
N ARG A 219 -13.88 -4.80 -5.75
CA ARG A 219 -14.97 -4.59 -6.70
C ARG A 219 -14.89 -3.24 -7.44
N SER A 220 -14.04 -2.33 -6.95
CA SER A 220 -13.76 -1.01 -7.53
C SER A 220 -12.43 -0.98 -8.28
N LYS A 221 -11.78 -2.14 -8.53
CA LYS A 221 -10.46 -2.22 -9.18
C LYS A 221 -10.39 -1.47 -10.51
N ALA A 222 -11.45 -1.50 -11.33
CA ALA A 222 -11.44 -0.77 -12.61
C ALA A 222 -11.22 0.74 -12.44
N ILE A 223 -11.82 1.35 -11.41
CA ILE A 223 -11.60 2.77 -11.09
C ILE A 223 -10.21 2.98 -10.49
N ILE A 224 -9.71 2.03 -9.69
CA ILE A 224 -8.34 2.07 -9.15
C ILE A 224 -7.32 2.03 -10.29
N ASP A 225 -7.54 1.19 -11.29
CA ASP A 225 -6.68 1.11 -12.48
C ASP A 225 -6.73 2.42 -13.28
N GLU A 226 -7.89 3.08 -13.39
CA GLU A 226 -8.02 4.40 -14.00
C GLU A 226 -7.27 5.49 -13.20
N ILE A 227 -7.29 5.41 -11.87
CA ILE A 227 -6.48 6.27 -11.00
C ILE A 227 -4.99 6.03 -11.30
N ASP A 228 -4.54 4.77 -11.31
CA ASP A 228 -3.14 4.40 -11.58
C ASP A 228 -2.70 4.87 -12.99
N ASP A 229 -3.54 4.72 -14.01
CA ASP A 229 -3.28 5.17 -15.38
C ASP A 229 -3.10 6.69 -15.47
N TYR A 230 -3.82 7.46 -14.64
CA TYR A 230 -3.66 8.91 -14.59
C TYR A 230 -2.42 9.34 -13.78
N ILE A 231 -2.20 8.75 -12.59
CA ILE A 231 -1.17 9.24 -11.67
C ILE A 231 0.23 8.75 -12.03
N CYS A 232 0.39 7.54 -12.58
CA CYS A 232 1.70 6.95 -12.83
C CYS A 232 2.57 7.84 -13.75
N PRO A 233 2.05 8.40 -14.87
CA PRO A 233 2.78 9.36 -15.68
C PRO A 233 3.23 10.62 -14.91
N LEU A 234 2.43 11.10 -13.94
CA LEU A 234 2.79 12.27 -13.11
C LEU A 234 4.00 12.00 -12.20
N TYR A 235 4.22 10.74 -11.82
CA TYR A 235 5.43 10.30 -11.12
C TYR A 235 6.60 9.99 -12.08
N GLY A 236 6.39 10.03 -13.40
CA GLY A 236 7.36 9.63 -14.40
C GLY A 236 7.49 8.11 -14.58
N LEU A 237 6.48 7.34 -14.18
CA LEU A 237 6.42 5.90 -14.47
C LEU A 237 6.09 5.68 -15.95
N THR A 238 6.74 4.68 -16.53
CA THR A 238 6.47 4.14 -17.85
C THR A 238 5.23 3.26 -17.82
N GLN A 239 4.66 2.97 -18.99
CA GLN A 239 3.54 2.03 -19.09
C GLN A 239 3.88 0.66 -18.49
N LYS A 240 5.09 0.15 -18.70
CA LYS A 240 5.55 -1.14 -18.16
C LYS A 240 5.56 -1.15 -16.63
N GLU A 241 5.99 -0.06 -16.01
CA GLU A 241 5.99 0.08 -14.55
C GLU A 241 4.58 0.23 -13.98
N ASN A 242 3.71 0.99 -14.66
CA ASN A 242 2.29 1.07 -14.30
C ASN A 242 1.62 -0.32 -14.38
N ASP A 243 1.83 -1.05 -15.47
CA ASP A 243 1.29 -2.40 -15.63
C ASP A 243 1.83 -3.36 -14.56
N PHE A 244 3.12 -3.23 -14.18
CA PHE A 244 3.67 -3.97 -13.05
C PHE A 244 2.91 -3.67 -11.74
N ILE A 245 2.67 -2.38 -11.43
CA ILE A 245 1.98 -1.95 -10.21
C ILE A 245 0.52 -2.42 -10.17
N LYS A 246 -0.22 -2.27 -11.26
CA LYS A 246 -1.61 -2.74 -11.37
C LYS A 246 -1.73 -4.26 -11.21
N ASN A 247 -0.72 -5.01 -11.66
CA ASN A 247 -0.66 -6.47 -11.57
C ASN A 247 0.12 -7.00 -10.35
N TYR A 248 0.66 -6.13 -9.50
CA TYR A 248 1.44 -6.55 -8.34
C TYR A 248 0.57 -7.38 -7.39
N GLU A 249 1.01 -8.61 -7.12
CA GLU A 249 0.30 -9.58 -6.27
C GLU A 249 -1.17 -9.83 -6.70
N LEU A 250 -1.49 -9.70 -7.99
CA LEU A 250 -2.88 -9.73 -8.49
C LEU A 250 -3.66 -10.99 -8.06
N GLU A 251 -3.04 -12.18 -8.12
CA GLU A 251 -3.63 -13.43 -7.64
C GLU A 251 -4.18 -13.29 -6.22
N PHE A 252 -3.41 -12.71 -5.32
CA PHE A 252 -3.81 -12.49 -3.93
C PHE A 252 -4.81 -11.36 -3.79
N ARG A 253 -4.67 -10.30 -4.60
CA ARG A 253 -5.55 -9.13 -4.54
C ARG A 253 -6.97 -9.46 -4.97
N LEU A 254 -7.13 -10.29 -6.00
CA LEU A 254 -8.45 -10.70 -6.49
C LEU A 254 -9.12 -11.74 -5.57
N ALA A 255 -8.35 -12.54 -4.82
CA ALA A 255 -8.89 -13.51 -3.86
C ALA A 255 -9.63 -12.88 -2.65
N GLY A 256 -9.65 -11.55 -2.54
CA GLY A 256 -10.33 -10.81 -1.47
C GLY A 256 -11.81 -10.53 -1.70
N GLU A 257 -12.40 -11.00 -2.80
CA GLU A 257 -13.84 -10.90 -3.08
C GLU A 257 -14.73 -11.53 -1.99
#